data_AF-A0A7X8FXD9-F1
#
_entry.id   AF-A0A7X8FXD9-F1
#
_cell.length_a   1.000
_cell.length_b   1.000
_cell.length_c   1.000
_cell.angle_alpha   90.00
_cell.angle_beta   90.00
_cell.angle_gamma   90.00
#
_symmetry.space_group_name_H-M   'P 1'
#
loop_
_entity.id
_entity.type
_entity.pdbx_description
1 polymer ?
#
loop_
_entity_poly.entity_id
_entity_poly.type
_entity_poly.pdbx_seq_one_letter_code
_entity_poly.pdbx_strand_id
1 'polypeptide(L)'
;TLVGVAGTITTQVTVTKEIEDYCREKTHMYRLTLEEIEKNLDKFHSVDLEERKKIKGLLPKRADVIVSGTFLLKIILEYFNKKEIVVSENDILEGLMINI
;
A
#
# COMPACT_ATOMS: atom_id res chain seq x y z
N THR A 1 -7.10 9.00 -13.87
CA THR A 1 -7.07 8.23 -12.61
C THR A 1 -5.69 7.67 -12.43
N LEU A 2 -5.14 7.68 -11.20
CA LEU A 2 -3.91 6.94 -10.89
C LEU A 2 -4.30 5.54 -10.42
N VAL A 3 -3.56 4.54 -10.90
CA VAL A 3 -3.73 3.15 -10.48
C VAL A 3 -2.39 2.66 -9.94
N GLY A 4 -2.40 2.17 -8.70
CA GLY A 4 -1.23 1.64 -8.02
C GLY A 4 -1.30 0.12 -7.97
N VAL A 5 -0.17 -0.53 -8.23
CA VAL A 5 -0.02 -1.99 -8.20
C VAL A 5 1.09 -2.41 -7.23
N ALA A 6 1.28 -3.73 -7.09
CA ALA A 6 2.33 -4.34 -6.28
C ALA A 6 2.19 -4.12 -4.76
N GLY A 7 3.27 -4.47 -4.05
CA GLY A 7 3.25 -4.70 -2.61
C GLY A 7 3.02 -3.47 -1.74
N THR A 8 3.66 -2.34 -2.04
CA THR A 8 3.55 -1.13 -1.23
C THR A 8 2.10 -0.64 -1.18
N ILE A 9 1.44 -0.60 -2.34
CA ILE A 9 0.05 -0.13 -2.47
C ILE A 9 -0.92 -1.04 -1.72
N THR A 10 -0.82 -2.35 -1.95
CA THR A 10 -1.71 -3.33 -1.30
C THR A 10 -1.51 -3.34 0.22
N THR A 11 -0.27 -3.18 0.69
CA THR A 11 0.05 -3.09 2.13
C THR A 11 -0.58 -1.87 2.81
N GLN A 12 -0.74 -0.73 2.12
CA GLN A 12 -1.46 0.40 2.72
C GLN A 12 -2.90 0.01 3.08
N VAL A 13 -3.59 -0.71 2.18
CA VAL A 13 -4.98 -1.12 2.40
C VAL A 13 -5.07 -2.13 3.53
N THR A 14 -4.19 -3.13 3.56
CA THR A 14 -4.21 -4.16 4.62
C THR A 14 -3.91 -3.57 5.99
N VAL A 15 -3.01 -2.59 6.09
CA VAL A 15 -2.74 -1.87 7.35
C VAL A 15 -3.92 -0.98 7.76
N THR A 16 -4.49 -0.23 6.81
CA THR A 16 -5.65 0.65 7.07
C THR A 16 -6.89 -0.14 7.52
N LYS A 17 -7.09 -1.35 6.97
CA LYS A 17 -8.23 -2.23 7.29
C LYS A 17 -7.91 -3.30 8.33
N GLU A 18 -6.70 -3.33 8.86
CA GLU A 18 -6.23 -4.33 9.83
C GLU A 18 -6.46 -5.78 9.37
N ILE A 19 -6.17 -6.06 8.10
CA ILE A 19 -6.33 -7.36 7.46
C ILE A 19 -5.02 -8.14 7.56
N GLU A 20 -5.01 -9.30 8.23
CA GLU A 20 -3.83 -10.17 8.36
C GLU A 20 -3.69 -11.17 7.21
N ASP A 21 -4.82 -11.74 6.79
CA ASP A 21 -4.86 -12.72 5.70
C ASP A 21 -5.11 -12.06 4.35
N TYR A 22 -4.50 -12.59 3.30
CA TYR A 22 -4.75 -12.13 1.94
C TYR A 22 -6.26 -12.17 1.61
N CYS A 23 -6.81 -11.04 1.18
CA CYS A 23 -8.22 -10.91 0.80
C CYS A 23 -8.37 -9.88 -0.34
N ARG A 24 -8.28 -10.38 -1.57
CA ARG A 24 -8.36 -9.58 -2.80
C ARG A 24 -9.59 -8.70 -2.87
N GLU A 25 -10.72 -9.19 -2.36
CA GLU A 25 -12.01 -8.50 -2.38
C GLU A 25 -12.01 -7.21 -1.54
N LYS A 26 -11.10 -7.12 -0.57
CA LYS A 26 -10.96 -5.95 0.31
C LYS A 26 -9.90 -4.95 -0.18
N THR A 27 -9.00 -5.37 -1.06
CA THR A 27 -7.82 -4.61 -1.51
C THR A 27 -7.96 -4.13 -2.96
N HIS A 28 -8.42 -5.00 -3.87
CA HIS A 28 -8.59 -4.66 -5.27
C HIS A 28 -9.70 -3.61 -5.46
N MET A 29 -9.47 -2.64 -6.33
CA MET A 29 -10.32 -1.46 -6.58
C MET A 29 -10.54 -0.55 -5.37
N TYR A 30 -9.81 -0.75 -4.27
CA TYR A 30 -9.85 0.16 -3.14
C TYR A 30 -9.38 1.55 -3.55
N ARG A 31 -10.11 2.60 -3.15
CA ARG A 31 -9.68 4.00 -3.32
C ARG A 31 -8.90 4.41 -2.09
N LEU A 32 -7.59 4.35 -2.19
CA LEU A 32 -6.68 4.73 -1.12
C LEU A 32 -6.45 6.23 -1.17
N THR A 33 -6.81 6.92 -0.09
CA THR A 33 -6.71 8.37 0.02
C THR A 33 -5.31 8.81 0.46
N LEU A 34 -4.95 10.05 0.14
CA LEU A 34 -3.72 10.69 0.63
C LEU A 34 -3.67 10.71 2.17
N GLU A 35 -4.80 10.97 2.83
CA GLU A 35 -4.92 10.98 4.29
C GLU A 35 -4.63 9.60 4.91
N GLU A 36 -5.14 8.51 4.32
CA GLU A 36 -4.82 7.15 4.77
C GLU A 36 -3.33 6.83 4.60
N ILE A 37 -2.71 7.30 3.50
CA ILE A 37 -1.28 7.13 3.24
C ILE A 37 -0.45 7.89 4.26
N GLU A 38 -0.81 9.13 4.58
CA GLU A 38 -0.14 9.95 5.58
C GLU A 38 -0.26 9.33 6.98
N LYS A 39 -1.45 8.89 7.37
CA LYS A 39 -1.68 8.19 8.64
C LYS A 39 -0.83 6.92 8.76
N ASN A 40 -0.73 6.13 7.69
CA ASN A 40 0.10 4.94 7.69
C ASN A 40 1.59 5.30 7.73
N LEU A 41 2.03 6.34 7.01
CA LEU A 41 3.41 6.82 7.05
C LEU A 41 3.82 7.22 8.47
N ASP A 42 2.98 8.00 9.16
CA ASP A 42 3.20 8.39 10.55
C ASP A 42 3.28 7.17 11.46
N LYS A 43 2.37 6.20 11.31
CA LYS A 43 2.37 4.94 12.06
C LYS A 43 3.65 4.13 11.84
N PHE A 44 4.17 4.05 10.62
CA PHE A 44 5.40 3.31 10.32
C PHE A 44 6.64 4.03 10.85
N HIS A 45 6.64 5.36 10.82
CA HIS A 45 7.75 6.20 11.27
C HIS A 45 7.82 6.35 12.79
N SER A 46 6.69 6.21 13.51
CA SER A 46 6.63 6.38 14.96
C SER A 46 7.21 5.21 15.78
N VAL A 47 7.65 4.14 15.12
CA VAL A 47 8.15 2.92 15.77
C VAL A 47 9.45 2.43 15.14
N ASP A 48 10.25 1.69 15.92
CA ASP A 48 11.44 1.01 15.42
C ASP A 48 11.08 -0.18 14.52
N LEU A 49 12.09 -0.82 13.93
CA LEU A 49 11.88 -1.93 13.00
C LEU A 49 11.22 -3.15 13.65
N GLU A 50 11.54 -3.47 14.90
CA GLU A 50 11.00 -4.66 15.56
C GLU A 50 9.52 -4.48 15.93
N GLU A 51 9.14 -3.30 16.38
CA GLU A 51 7.73 -2.94 16.59
C GLU A 51 6.97 -2.80 15.27
N ARG A 52 7.62 -2.25 14.23
CA ARG A 52 6.99 -2.15 12.91
C ARG A 52 6.63 -3.51 12.32
N LYS A 53 7.45 -4.54 12.52
CA LYS A 53 7.13 -5.93 12.12
C LYS A 53 5.86 -6.48 12.76
N LYS A 54 5.40 -5.90 13.88
CA LYS A 54 4.19 -6.31 14.60
C LYS A 54 2.93 -5.54 14.15
N ILE A 55 3.06 -4.56 13.25
CA ILE A 55 1.90 -3.80 12.76
C ILE A 55 0.98 -4.74 11.98
N LYS A 56 -0.27 -4.83 12.43
CA LYS A 56 -1.31 -5.63 11.78
C LYS A 56 -1.49 -5.21 10.32
N GLY A 57 -1.48 -6.21 9.43
CA GLY A 57 -1.56 -6.02 7.97
C GLY A 57 -0.26 -5.63 7.27
N LEU A 58 0.84 -5.42 8.00
CA LEU A 58 2.17 -5.24 7.43
C LEU A 58 2.93 -6.56 7.49
N LEU A 59 3.32 -7.10 6.33
CA LEU A 59 4.17 -8.29 6.30
C LEU A 59 5.55 -7.97 6.92
N PRO A 60 6.06 -8.76 7.89
CA PRO A 60 7.33 -8.48 8.56
C PRO A 60 8.52 -8.26 7.61
N LYS A 61 8.54 -9.02 6.50
CA LYS A 61 9.57 -8.93 5.44
C LYS A 61 9.55 -7.63 4.63
N ARG A 62 8.55 -6.75 4.85
CA ARG A 62 8.43 -5.43 4.20
C ARG A 62 8.67 -4.28 5.17
N ALA A 63 8.82 -4.55 6.46
CA ALA A 63 8.86 -3.51 7.49
C ALA A 63 10.06 -2.56 7.33
N ASP A 64 11.19 -3.05 6.86
CA ASP A 64 12.39 -2.25 6.60
C ASP A 64 12.21 -1.24 5.45
N VAL A 65 11.48 -1.62 4.39
CA VAL A 65 11.31 -0.81 3.18
C VAL A 65 9.99 -0.03 3.10
N ILE A 66 8.98 -0.36 3.92
CA ILE A 66 7.64 0.22 3.76
C ILE A 66 7.60 1.74 3.97
N VAL A 67 8.47 2.29 4.82
CA VAL A 67 8.51 3.74 5.10
C VAL A 67 8.87 4.52 3.84
N SER A 68 9.96 4.14 3.16
CA SER A 68 10.40 4.83 1.94
C SER A 68 9.42 4.65 0.78
N GLY A 69 8.84 3.45 0.65
CA GLY A 69 7.78 3.19 -0.33
C GLY A 69 6.53 4.05 -0.10
N THR A 70 6.12 4.21 1.15
CA THR A 70 4.96 5.04 1.52
C THR A 70 5.25 6.53 1.30
N PHE A 71 6.46 6.98 1.64
CA PHE A 71 6.89 8.36 1.38
C PHE A 71 6.90 8.69 -0.11
N LEU A 72 7.44 7.80 -0.96
CA LEU A 72 7.43 8.00 -2.41
C LEU A 72 5.99 8.06 -2.96
N LEU A 73 5.10 7.21 -2.45
CA LEU A 73 3.69 7.22 -2.85
C LEU A 73 3.01 8.56 -2.53
N LYS A 74 3.26 9.12 -1.34
CA LYS A 74 2.80 10.46 -0.95
C LYS A 74 3.28 11.51 -1.95
N ILE A 75 4.59 11.53 -2.25
CA ILE A 75 5.18 12.47 -3.21
C ILE A 75 4.55 12.34 -4.61
N ILE A 76 4.28 11.12 -5.08
CA ILE A 76 3.61 10.89 -6.37
C ILE A 76 2.22 11.53 -6.39
N LEU A 77 1.42 11.33 -5.33
CA LEU A 77 0.09 11.93 -5.25
C LEU A 77 0.13 13.46 -5.22
N GLU A 78 1.04 14.04 -4.43
CA GLU A 78 1.25 15.48 -4.35
C GLU A 78 1.70 16.05 -5.69
N TYR A 79 2.67 15.41 -6.36
CA TYR A 79 3.19 15.82 -7.66
C TYR A 79 2.11 15.88 -8.74
N PHE A 80 1.21 14.89 -8.78
CA PHE A 80 0.10 14.85 -9.74
C PHE A 80 -1.17 15.59 -9.26
N ASN A 81 -1.10 16.27 -8.11
CA ASN A 81 -2.22 16.95 -7.46
C ASN A 81 -3.47 16.05 -7.34
N LYS A 82 -3.27 14.81 -6.84
CA LYS A 82 -4.31 13.81 -6.61
C LYS A 82 -4.51 13.58 -5.13
N LYS A 83 -5.77 13.37 -4.75
CA LYS A 83 -6.18 13.07 -3.37
C LYS A 83 -6.32 11.57 -3.10
N GLU A 84 -6.27 10.74 -4.14
CA GLU A 84 -6.46 9.30 -4.05
C GLU A 84 -5.78 8.55 -5.21
N ILE A 85 -5.53 7.26 -4.98
CA ILE A 85 -5.08 6.28 -5.96
C ILE A 85 -5.96 5.02 -5.89
N VAL A 86 -6.28 4.43 -7.04
CA VAL A 86 -7.01 3.15 -7.08
C VAL A 86 -6.02 2.01 -6.97
N VAL A 87 -6.26 1.07 -6.05
CA VAL A 87 -5.45 -0.12 -5.88
C VAL A 87 -5.84 -1.20 -6.91
N SER A 88 -4.87 -1.78 -7.59
CA SER A 88 -5.06 -2.94 -8.45
C SER A 88 -4.13 -4.08 -8.02
N GLU A 89 -4.73 -5.22 -7.68
CA GLU A 89 -4.02 -6.49 -7.55
C GLU A 89 -3.69 -7.18 -8.89
N ASN A 90 -4.22 -6.67 -10.01
CA ASN A 90 -3.77 -7.13 -11.32
C ASN A 90 -2.52 -6.34 -11.70
N ASP A 91 -1.41 -7.05 -11.86
CA ASP A 91 -0.12 -6.49 -12.23
C ASP A 91 0.53 -7.27 -13.39
N ILE A 92 1.86 -7.39 -13.37
CA ILE A 92 2.63 -8.02 -14.44
C ILE A 92 2.26 -9.49 -14.65
N LEU A 93 1.91 -10.22 -13.58
CA LEU A 93 1.59 -11.64 -13.68
C LEU A 93 0.27 -11.88 -14.41
N GLU A 94 -0.78 -11.14 -14.06
CA GLU A 94 -2.07 -11.24 -14.74
C GLU A 94 -1.99 -10.64 -16.15
N GLY A 95 -1.20 -9.58 -16.34
CA GLY A 95 -0.93 -9.02 -17.65
C GLY A 95 -0.26 -10.02 -18.61
N LEU A 96 0.60 -10.90 -18.11
CA LEU A 96 1.22 -11.95 -18.91
C LEU A 96 0.18 -12.98 -19.40
N MET A 97 -0.80 -13.33 -18.55
CA MET A 97 -1.83 -14.33 -18.88
C MET A 97 -2.86 -13.83 -19.89
N ILE A 98 -3.15 -12.52 -19.93
CA ILE A 98 -4.10 -11.93 -20.90
C ILE A 98 -3.58 -12.02 -22.34
N ASN A 99 -2.26 -12.12 -22.52
CA ASN A 99 -1.61 -12.17 -23.83
C ASN A 99 -1.37 -13.61 -24.34
N ILE A 100 -1.95 -14.62 -23.67
CA ILE A 100 -1.95 -16.04 -24.07
C ILE A 100 -3.35 -16.40 -24.55
#